data_AF-A0A963IQC5-F1
#
_entry.id   AF-A0A963IQC5-F1
#
_cell.length_a   1.000
_cell.length_b   1.000
_cell.length_c   1.000
_cell.angle_alpha   90.00
_cell.angle_beta   90.00
_cell.angle_gamma   90.00
#
_symmetry.space_group_name_H-M   'P 1'
#
loop_
_entity.id
_entity.type
_entity.pdbx_description
1 polymer ?
#
loop_
_entity_poly.entity_id
_entity_poly.type
_entity_poly.pdbx_seq_one_letter_code
_entity_poly.pdbx_strand_id
1 'polypeptide(L)' 'MAKFFINRPIVAMVLSILMTLIGLVAMVGLPIAQFPNIVPPEIKVNATYTGADALTVEQAVSTPIE' A
#
# COMPACT_ATOMS: atom_id res chain seq x y z
N MET A 1 -36.45 -12.27 0.55
CA MET A 1 -35.47 -11.96 1.62
C MET A 1 -35.97 -10.92 2.62
N ALA A 2 -36.51 -9.78 2.19
CA ALA A 2 -37.01 -8.73 3.11
C ALA A 2 -38.03 -9.23 4.16
N LYS A 3 -38.96 -10.12 3.81
CA LYS A 3 -39.94 -10.70 4.76
C LYS A 3 -39.29 -11.43 5.95
N PHE A 4 -38.10 -12.01 5.80
CA PHE A 4 -37.40 -12.70 6.89
C PHE A 4 -36.89 -11.70 7.94
N PHE A 5 -36.28 -10.60 7.50
CA PHE A 5 -35.80 -9.53 8.37
C PHE A 5 -36.95 -8.75 9.02
N ILE A 6 -38.07 -8.57 8.32
CA ILE A 6 -39.28 -7.94 8.87
C ILE A 6 -39.92 -8.80 9.97
N ASN A 7 -40.01 -10.11 9.76
CA ASN A 7 -40.63 -11.02 10.74
C ASN A 7 -39.71 -11.35 11.93
N ARG A 8 -38.41 -11.07 11.84
CA ARG A 8 -37.42 -11.30 12.91
C ARG A 8 -36.57 -10.02 13.12
N PRO A 9 -37.15 -8.95 13.71
CA PRO A 9 -36.49 -7.66 13.84
C PRO A 9 -35.21 -7.69 14.68
N ILE A 10 -35.11 -8.63 15.63
CA ILE A 10 -33.92 -8.83 16.46
C ILE A 10 -32.71 -9.25 15.60
N VAL A 11 -32.89 -10.17 14.66
CA VAL A 11 -31.80 -10.64 13.78
C VAL A 11 -31.31 -9.52 12.86
N ALA A 12 -32.23 -8.69 12.36
CA ALA A 12 -31.89 -7.54 11.53
C ALA A 12 -31.05 -6.50 12.29
N MET A 13 -31.41 -6.19 13.54
CA MET A 13 -30.63 -5.29 14.39
C MET A 13 -29.24 -5.86 14.71
N VAL A 14 -29.13 -7.15 15.03
CA VAL A 14 -27.82 -7.77 15.30
C VAL A 14 -26.91 -7.68 14.08
N LEU A 15 -27.41 -7.97 12.88
CA LEU A 15 -26.62 -7.84 11.66
C LEU A 15 -26.16 -6.40 11.40
N SER A 16 -27.04 -5.42 11.60
CA SER A 16 -26.71 -4.00 11.43
C SER A 16 -25.60 -3.55 12.40
N ILE A 17 -25.70 -3.96 13.66
CA ILE A 17 -24.67 -3.67 14.68
C ILE A 17 -23.36 -4.39 14.35
N LEU A 18 -23.42 -5.65 13.94
CA LEU A 18 -22.24 -6.41 13.56
C LEU A 18 -21.52 -5.76 12.36
N MET A 19 -22.26 -5.34 11.34
CA MET A 19 -21.68 -4.72 10.15
C MET A 19 -21.06 -3.36 10.43
N THR A 20 -21.69 -2.55 11.29
CA THR A 20 -21.15 -1.25 11.71
C THR A 20 -19.89 -1.40 12.55
N LEU A 21 -19.85 -2.36 13.47
CA LEU A 21 -18.65 -2.65 14.27
C LEU A 21 -17.48 -3.14 13.41
N ILE A 22 -17.73 -4.07 12.49
CA ILE A 22 -16.70 -4.57 11.57
C ILE A 22 -16.15 -3.44 10.70
N GLY A 23 -17.05 -2.60 10.15
CA GLY A 23 -16.64 -1.43 9.36
C GLY A 23 -15.78 -0.45 10.15
N LEU A 24 -16.13 -0.21 11.42
CA LEU A 24 -15.39 0.71 12.29
C LEU A 24 -13.99 0.18 12.61
N VAL A 25 -13.85 -1.12 12.86
CA VAL A 25 -12.53 -1.76 13.06
C VAL A 25 -11.70 -1.73 11.78
N ALA A 26 -12.30 -2.03 10.63
CA ALA A 26 -11.61 -1.99 9.34
C ALA A 26 -11.09 -0.58 8.99
N MET A 27 -11.83 0.46 9.39
CA MET A 27 -11.43 1.84 9.16
C MET A 27 -10.16 2.24 9.93
N VAL A 28 -9.94 1.67 11.12
CA VAL A 28 -8.70 1.90 11.89
C VAL A 28 -7.51 1.15 11.28
N GLY A 29 -7.75 0.00 10.66
CA GLY A 29 -6.71 -0.83 10.04
C GLY A 29 -6.31 -0.43 8.62
N LEU A 30 -7.04 0.47 7.97
CA LEU A 30 -6.76 0.84 6.58
C LEU A 30 -5.62 1.87 6.50
N PRO A 31 -4.53 1.57 5.78
CA PRO A 31 -3.47 2.54 5.56
C PRO A 31 -3.99 3.69 4.69
N ILE A 32 -3.87 4.91 5.20
CA ILE A 32 -4.26 6.12 4.49
C ILE A 32 -3.07 6.57 3.65
N ALA A 33 -3.18 6.45 2.33
CA ALA A 33 -2.21 6.97 1.38
C ALA A 33 -2.87 8.02 0.48
N GLN A 34 -2.23 9.17 0.28
CA GLN A 34 -2.76 10.26 -0.55
C GLN A 34 -2.80 9.89 -2.04
N PHE A 35 -1.87 9.04 -2.47
CA PHE A 35 -1.84 8.44 -3.79
C PHE A 35 -1.53 6.94 -3.63
N PRO A 36 -2.16 6.06 -4.43
CA PRO A 36 -1.70 4.69 -4.55
C PRO A 36 -0.25 4.69 -5.05
N ASN A 37 0.53 3.66 -4.71
CA ASN A 37 1.92 3.55 -5.13
C ASN A 37 1.97 3.26 -6.64
N ILE A 38 1.84 4.30 -7.45
CA ILE A 38 1.81 4.27 -8.93
C ILE A 38 3.19 4.55 -9.53
N VAL A 39 4.14 4.98 -8.71
CA VAL A 39 5.52 5.21 -9.14
C VAL A 39 6.27 3.88 -9.13
N PRO A 40 6.95 3.52 -10.23
CA PRO A 40 7.82 2.35 -10.23
C PRO A 40 8.88 2.51 -9.12
N PRO A 41 9.19 1.44 -8.36
CA PRO A 41 10.19 1.52 -7.31
C PRO A 41 11.56 1.83 -7.93
N GLU A 42 12.07 3.05 -7.71
CA GLU A 42 13.41 3.43 -8.15
C GLU A 42 14.45 2.88 -7.18
N ILE A 43 15.34 2.02 -7.67
CA ILE A 43 16.50 1.54 -6.92
C ILE A 43 17.66 2.49 -7.24
N LYS A 44 18.04 3.34 -6.29
CA LYS A 44 19.17 4.26 -6.44
C LYS A 44 20.46 3.58 -5.94
N VAL A 45 21.37 3.29 -6.86
CA VAL A 45 22.70 2.77 -6.52
C VAL A 45 23.70 3.93 -6.56
N ASN A 46 24.16 4.37 -5.40
CA ASN A 46 25.23 5.36 -5.29
C ASN A 46 26.57 4.65 -5.17
N ALA A 47 27.45 4.87 -6.13
CA ALA A 47 28.85 4.47 -6.04
C ALA A 47 29.74 5.72 -6.16
N THR A 48 30.77 5.81 -5.33
CA THR A 48 31.69 6.96 -5.30
C THR A 48 33.09 6.47 -5.60
N TYR A 49 33.72 7.04 -6.63
CA TYR A 49 35.12 6.79 -6.96
C TYR A 49 35.88 8.13 -6.96
N THR A 50 36.57 8.43 -5.87
CA THR A 50 37.27 9.70 -5.67
C THR A 50 38.57 9.72 -6.49
N GLY A 51 38.69 10.68 -7.41
CA GLY A 51 39.91 10.90 -8.20
C GLY A 51 39.91 10.33 -9.63
N ALA A 52 38.78 9.81 -10.13
CA ALA A 52 38.64 9.42 -11.54
C ALA A 52 37.94 10.49 -12.38
N ASP A 53 38.37 10.59 -13.64
CA ASP A 53 37.69 11.38 -14.68
C ASP A 53 36.33 10.75 -15.01
N ALA A 54 35.35 11.55 -15.46
CA ALA A 54 33.96 11.12 -15.58
C ALA A 54 33.78 9.86 -16.45
N LEU A 55 34.60 9.73 -17.50
CA LEU A 55 34.63 8.59 -18.42
C LEU A 55 35.11 7.29 -17.75
N THR A 56 36.02 7.37 -16.77
CA THR A 56 36.57 6.20 -16.08
C THR A 56 35.62 5.68 -14.99
N VAL A 57 34.85 6.55 -14.34
CA VAL A 57 33.82 6.15 -13.37
C VAL A 57 32.67 5.42 -14.07
N GLU A 58 32.26 5.90 -15.25
CA GLU A 58 31.21 5.26 -16.06
C GLU A 58 31.59 3.82 -16.46
N GLN A 59 32.80 3.64 -17.03
CA GLN A 59 33.22 2.33 -17.53
C GLN A 59 33.63 1.32 -16.46
N ALA A 60 34.13 1.76 -15.30
CA ALA A 60 34.64 0.86 -14.25
C ALA A 60 33.62 0.55 -13.15
N VAL A 61 32.65 1.45 -12.91
CA VAL A 61 31.70 1.34 -11.80
C VAL A 61 30.26 1.27 -12.28
N SER A 62 29.90 1.98 -13.36
CA SER A 62 28.53 1.93 -13.88
C SER A 62 28.27 0.64 -14.64
N THR A 63 29.13 0.25 -15.60
CA THR A 63 28.98 -0.96 -16.43
C THR A 63 28.82 -2.30 -15.68
N PRO A 64 29.45 -2.55 -14.51
CA PRO A 64 29.20 -3.76 -13.73
C PRO A 64 27.98 -3.67 -12.78
N ILE A 65 27.41 -2.49 -12.58
CA ILE A 65 26.27 -2.24 -11.66
C ILE A 65 24.92 -2.22 -12.40
N GLU A 66 24.93 -2.14 -13.73
CA GLU A 66 23.75 -2.27 -14.63
C GLU A 66 23.10 -3.66 -14.58
#